data_AF-A0A923BFH8-F1
#
_entry.id   AF-A0A923BFH8-F1
#
_cell.length_a   1.000
_cell.length_b   1.000
_cell.length_c   1.000
_cell.angle_alpha   90.00
_cell.angle_beta   90.00
_cell.angle_gamma   90.00
#
_symmetry.space_group_name_H-M   'P 1'
#
loop_
_entity.id
_entity.type
_entity.pdbx_description
1 polymer ?
#
loop_
_entity_poly.entity_id
_entity_poly.type
_entity_poly.pdbx_seq_one_letter_code
_entity_poly.pdbx_strand_id
1 'polypeptide(L)'
;NSNFGDKKPSDIFNEHIITCFIEDAFGLKNLDSINVDKVTWECDYPHSDCTWPNSANVFWSQAQHLSDEVINKITHLNAMREFSYDPFSILGRENCTVGALKAQATHVSIEPALGLGGAAPERDPQRPVTSGDINKMFAAADAQTAL
;
A
#
# COMPACT_ATOMS: atom_id res chain seq x y z
N ASN A 1 -20.73 6.52 -23.41
CA ASN A 1 -19.51 6.40 -24.25
C ASN A 1 -18.49 7.40 -23.76
N SER A 2 -17.31 6.94 -23.36
CA SER A 2 -16.18 7.82 -23.04
C SER A 2 -15.58 8.38 -24.35
N ASN A 3 -15.22 9.67 -24.37
CA ASN A 3 -14.54 10.34 -25.49
C ASN A 3 -13.24 10.98 -24.97
N PHE A 4 -12.09 10.58 -25.51
CA PHE A 4 -10.77 11.05 -25.10
C PHE A 4 -10.13 12.01 -26.11
N GLY A 5 -10.87 12.46 -27.13
CA GLY A 5 -10.32 13.26 -28.23
C GLY A 5 -9.23 12.49 -28.98
N ASP A 6 -8.10 13.15 -29.25
CA ASP A 6 -6.95 12.55 -29.95
C ASP A 6 -6.02 11.71 -29.05
N LYS A 7 -6.33 11.63 -27.74
CA LYS A 7 -5.50 10.90 -26.77
C LYS A 7 -5.90 9.44 -26.68
N LYS A 8 -4.91 8.56 -26.49
CA LYS A 8 -5.15 7.16 -26.12
C LYS A 8 -5.57 7.08 -24.65
N PRO A 9 -6.30 6.03 -24.25
CA PRO A 9 -6.56 5.77 -22.83
C PRO A 9 -5.28 5.71 -21.97
N SER A 10 -4.18 5.20 -22.54
CA SER A 10 -2.87 5.18 -21.88
C SER A 10 -2.29 6.58 -21.63
N ASP A 11 -2.57 7.54 -22.51
CA ASP A 11 -2.08 8.91 -22.35
C ASP A 11 -2.80 9.58 -21.17
N ILE A 12 -4.13 9.42 -21.12
CA ILE A 12 -4.95 9.88 -19.99
C ILE A 12 -4.50 9.22 -18.68
N PHE A 13 -4.23 7.91 -18.70
CA PHE A 13 -3.72 7.19 -17.53
C PHE A 13 -2.39 7.76 -17.05
N ASN A 14 -1.41 7.90 -17.94
CA ASN A 14 -0.07 8.39 -17.61
C ASN A 14 -0.04 9.86 -17.16
N GLU A 15 -1.04 10.65 -17.55
CA GLU A 15 -1.18 12.05 -17.12
C GLU A 15 -1.90 12.19 -15.77
N HIS A 16 -2.94 11.40 -15.53
CA HIS A 16 -3.93 11.68 -14.48
C HIS A 16 -4.11 10.59 -13.42
N ILE A 17 -3.48 9.42 -13.57
CA ILE A 17 -3.62 8.31 -12.62
C ILE A 17 -2.26 8.05 -11.97
N ILE A 18 -2.27 7.95 -10.64
CA ILE A 18 -1.12 7.50 -9.84
C ILE A 18 -1.43 6.08 -9.40
N THR A 19 -0.44 5.19 -9.49
CA THR A 19 -0.55 3.80 -9.07
C THR A 19 0.28 3.54 -7.84
N CYS A 20 -0.25 2.74 -6.92
CA CYS A 20 0.48 2.22 -5.78
C CYS A 20 0.69 0.70 -5.87
N PHE A 21 1.64 0.19 -5.08
CA PHE A 21 1.86 -1.24 -4.87
C PHE A 21 2.47 -1.49 -3.48
N ILE A 22 2.14 -2.65 -2.90
CA ILE A 22 2.72 -3.12 -1.63
C ILE A 22 4.00 -3.92 -1.91
N GLU A 23 3.86 -4.99 -2.72
CA GLU A 23 4.92 -5.88 -3.18
C GLU A 23 4.73 -6.16 -4.67
N ASP A 24 5.72 -5.84 -5.50
CA ASP A 24 5.64 -6.10 -6.94
C ASP A 24 7.02 -6.21 -7.60
N ALA A 25 7.71 -7.33 -7.33
CA ALA A 25 9.01 -7.60 -7.94
C ALA A 25 8.97 -7.71 -9.48
N PHE A 26 7.79 -7.99 -10.06
CA PHE A 26 7.63 -8.02 -11.51
C PHE A 26 7.46 -6.60 -12.07
N GLY A 27 6.56 -5.80 -11.50
CA GLY A 27 6.33 -4.42 -11.90
C GLY A 27 7.59 -3.57 -11.81
N LEU A 28 8.39 -3.74 -10.75
CA LEU A 28 9.68 -3.05 -10.60
C LEU A 28 10.67 -3.35 -11.74
N LYS A 29 10.62 -4.53 -12.35
CA LYS A 29 11.44 -4.89 -13.53
C LYS A 29 10.88 -4.36 -14.86
N ASN A 30 9.64 -3.85 -14.86
CA ASN A 30 8.91 -3.43 -16.05
C ASN A 30 8.50 -1.95 -15.98
N LEU A 31 9.17 -1.14 -15.14
CA LEU A 31 8.86 0.28 -14.98
C LEU A 31 8.93 1.07 -16.30
N ASP A 32 9.74 0.64 -17.27
CA ASP A 32 9.82 1.24 -18.61
C ASP A 32 8.50 1.13 -19.42
N SER A 33 7.57 0.29 -18.97
CA SER A 33 6.25 0.12 -19.61
C SER A 33 5.19 1.10 -19.09
N ILE A 34 5.50 1.89 -18.07
CA ILE A 34 4.61 2.85 -17.40
C ILE A 34 5.33 4.18 -17.16
N ASN A 35 4.58 5.26 -16.93
CA ASN A 35 5.17 6.49 -16.43
C ASN A 35 5.65 6.32 -14.97
N VAL A 36 6.96 6.15 -14.76
CA VAL A 36 7.57 6.02 -13.42
C VAL A 36 7.29 7.23 -12.50
N ASP A 37 7.02 8.41 -13.07
CA ASP A 37 6.65 9.58 -12.28
C ASP A 37 5.24 9.44 -11.69
N LYS A 38 4.45 8.44 -12.09
CA LYS A 38 3.12 8.13 -11.55
C LYS A 38 3.08 6.85 -10.71
N VAL A 39 4.23 6.29 -10.37
CA VAL A 39 4.33 5.10 -9.51
C VAL A 39 4.71 5.51 -8.09
N THR A 40 4.00 4.99 -7.10
CA THR A 40 4.30 5.16 -5.67
C THR A 40 4.36 3.79 -4.99
N TRP A 41 5.24 3.63 -4.01
CA TRP A 41 5.14 2.51 -3.07
C TRP A 41 4.13 2.83 -1.97
N GLU A 42 3.41 1.83 -1.48
CA GLU A 42 2.55 1.94 -0.30
C GLU A 42 2.80 0.83 0.72
N CYS A 43 2.49 1.13 1.97
CA CYS A 43 2.60 0.16 3.06
C CYS A 43 1.31 -0.66 3.24
N ASP A 44 0.15 -0.05 2.96
CA ASP A 44 -1.21 -0.58 3.20
C ASP A 44 -1.48 -1.04 4.65
N TYR A 45 -0.82 -0.40 5.62
CA TYR A 45 -1.08 -0.64 7.03
C TYR A 45 -2.51 -0.19 7.42
N PRO A 46 -3.26 -0.97 8.23
CA PRO A 46 -2.89 -2.22 8.92
C PRO A 46 -3.48 -3.48 8.26
N HIS A 47 -3.66 -3.51 6.94
CA HIS A 47 -4.31 -4.65 6.30
C HIS A 47 -3.57 -5.97 6.54
N SER A 48 -4.32 -7.07 6.54
CA SER A 48 -3.76 -8.40 6.87
C SER A 48 -2.71 -8.89 5.89
N ASP A 49 -2.76 -8.41 4.65
CA ASP A 49 -1.85 -8.69 3.54
C ASP A 49 -0.76 -7.64 3.37
N CYS A 50 -0.70 -6.64 4.26
CA CYS A 50 0.40 -5.68 4.29
C CYS A 50 1.69 -6.33 4.82
N THR A 51 2.82 -5.66 4.60
CA THR A 51 4.15 -6.14 5.02
C THR A 51 4.65 -5.52 6.32
N TRP A 52 3.82 -4.73 7.01
CA TRP A 52 4.14 -4.14 8.31
C TRP A 52 4.34 -5.26 9.36
N PRO A 53 5.39 -5.22 10.23
CA PRO A 53 6.32 -4.12 10.49
C PRO A 53 7.60 -4.05 9.65
N ASN A 54 7.72 -4.92 8.65
CA ASN A 54 8.94 -5.11 7.88
C ASN A 54 8.90 -4.46 6.48
N SER A 55 7.90 -3.63 6.20
CA SER A 55 7.59 -3.15 4.85
C SER A 55 8.77 -2.51 4.13
N ALA A 56 9.57 -1.69 4.83
CA ALA A 56 10.78 -1.09 4.26
C ALA A 56 11.84 -2.12 3.84
N ASN A 57 12.02 -3.21 4.60
CA ASN A 57 12.97 -4.28 4.28
C ASN A 57 12.47 -5.12 3.11
N VAL A 58 11.15 -5.38 3.07
CA VAL A 58 10.51 -6.13 1.98
C VAL A 58 10.65 -5.37 0.67
N PHE A 59 10.28 -4.08 0.64
CA PHE A 59 10.51 -3.22 -0.51
C PHE A 59 11.98 -3.20 -0.93
N TRP A 60 12.90 -2.98 0.02
CA TRP A 60 14.34 -2.94 -0.28
C TRP A 60 14.84 -4.22 -0.95
N SER A 61 14.34 -5.40 -0.55
CA SER A 61 14.72 -6.68 -1.16
C SER A 61 14.36 -6.79 -2.65
N GLN A 62 13.31 -6.06 -3.08
CA GLN A 62 12.82 -6.08 -4.47
C GLN A 62 13.48 -4.97 -5.32
N ALA A 63 13.89 -3.87 -4.70
CA ALA A 63 14.33 -2.64 -5.40
C ALA A 63 15.84 -2.50 -5.62
N GLN A 64 16.69 -3.40 -5.11
CA GLN A 64 18.17 -3.25 -5.13
C GLN A 64 18.80 -3.06 -6.53
N HIS A 65 18.08 -3.45 -7.58
CA HIS A 65 18.53 -3.36 -8.97
C HIS A 65 18.20 -2.00 -9.62
N LEU A 66 17.43 -1.15 -8.95
CA LEU A 66 17.01 0.16 -9.43
C LEU A 66 18.03 1.24 -9.03
N SER A 67 18.05 2.34 -9.77
CA SER A 67 18.86 3.50 -9.41
C SER A 67 18.27 4.25 -8.22
N ASP A 68 19.11 4.98 -7.49
CA ASP A 68 18.66 5.86 -6.39
C ASP A 68 17.61 6.86 -6.85
N GLU A 69 17.68 7.36 -8.10
CA GLU A 69 16.68 8.26 -8.65
C GLU A 69 15.29 7.60 -8.70
N VAL A 70 15.22 6.39 -9.25
CA VAL A 70 13.96 5.64 -9.37
C VAL A 70 13.41 5.27 -8.00
N ILE A 71 14.29 4.81 -7.10
CA ILE A 71 13.90 4.51 -5.72
C ILE A 71 13.35 5.76 -5.03
N ASN A 72 14.00 6.91 -5.17
CA ASN A 72 13.53 8.15 -4.57
C ASN A 72 12.17 8.58 -5.13
N LYS A 73 11.97 8.47 -6.46
CA LYS A 73 10.68 8.74 -7.12
C LYS A 73 9.56 7.90 -6.52
N ILE A 74 9.73 6.59 -6.54
CA ILE A 74 8.71 5.61 -6.13
C ILE A 74 8.43 5.67 -4.63
N THR A 75 9.47 5.81 -3.80
CA THR A 75 9.30 5.73 -2.33
C THR A 75 8.77 7.01 -1.71
N HIS A 76 9.08 8.19 -2.26
CA HIS A 76 8.66 9.44 -1.63
C HIS A 76 8.47 10.63 -2.57
N LEU A 77 9.33 10.89 -3.56
CA LEU A 77 9.25 12.16 -4.32
C LEU A 77 7.95 12.30 -5.13
N ASN A 78 7.43 11.19 -5.69
CA ASN A 78 6.14 11.22 -6.38
C ASN A 78 5.01 11.50 -5.40
N ALA A 79 4.97 10.82 -4.26
CA ALA A 79 3.95 11.05 -3.23
C ALA A 79 4.02 12.48 -2.67
N MET A 80 5.22 12.98 -2.37
CA MET A 80 5.45 14.35 -1.89
C MET A 80 4.87 15.39 -2.87
N ARG A 81 5.13 15.21 -4.17
CA ARG A 81 4.61 16.09 -5.23
C ARG A 81 3.09 16.03 -5.32
N GLU A 82 2.52 14.84 -5.44
CA GLU A 82 1.09 14.66 -5.74
C GLU A 82 0.20 14.98 -4.54
N PHE A 83 0.69 14.77 -3.30
CA PHE A 83 -0.04 15.11 -2.08
C PHE A 83 0.38 16.44 -1.46
N SER A 84 1.23 17.22 -2.13
CA SER A 84 1.73 18.51 -1.64
C SER A 84 2.29 18.44 -0.21
N TYR A 85 3.01 17.37 0.10
CA TYR A 85 3.58 17.11 1.41
C TYR A 85 5.11 17.11 1.33
N ASP A 86 5.75 18.04 2.03
CA ASP A 86 7.21 18.12 2.12
C ASP A 86 7.69 17.89 3.56
N PRO A 87 8.00 16.64 3.93
CA PRO A 87 8.54 16.35 5.25
C PRO A 87 9.96 16.90 5.43
N PHE A 88 10.71 17.18 4.37
CA PHE A 88 12.10 17.61 4.48
C PHE A 88 12.22 19.04 5.01
N SER A 89 11.31 19.95 4.64
CA SER A 89 11.27 21.30 5.21
C SER A 89 10.83 21.33 6.68
N ILE A 90 10.11 20.30 7.15
CA ILE A 90 9.61 20.22 8.52
C ILE A 90 10.63 19.53 9.43
N LEU A 91 11.16 18.39 8.99
CA LEU A 91 11.96 17.49 9.82
C LEU A 91 13.46 17.52 9.48
N GLY A 92 13.86 17.99 8.29
CA GLY A 92 15.19 17.77 7.75
C GLY A 92 15.33 16.40 7.08
N ARG A 93 16.04 16.32 5.95
CA ARG A 93 16.10 15.11 5.10
C ARG A 93 16.70 13.92 5.84
N GLU A 94 17.72 14.14 6.64
CA GLU A 94 18.41 13.13 7.44
C GLU A 94 17.48 12.47 8.48
N ASN A 95 16.47 13.19 8.94
CA ASN A 95 15.50 12.71 9.93
C ASN A 95 14.32 11.94 9.30
N CYS A 96 14.22 11.93 7.97
CA CYS A 96 13.18 11.21 7.23
C CYS A 96 13.64 9.82 6.72
N THR A 97 14.81 9.35 7.14
CA THR A 97 15.28 8.00 6.78
C THR A 97 14.55 6.92 7.57
N VAL A 98 14.47 5.70 7.03
CA VAL A 98 13.87 4.55 7.75
C VAL A 98 14.48 4.36 9.14
N GLY A 99 15.81 4.49 9.26
CA GLY A 99 16.51 4.38 10.54
C GLY A 99 16.15 5.50 11.52
N ALA A 100 16.15 6.76 11.06
CA ALA A 100 15.79 7.90 11.90
C ALA A 100 14.34 7.87 12.38
N LEU A 101 13.40 7.49 11.50
CA LEU A 101 11.98 7.37 11.85
C LEU A 101 11.74 6.20 12.82
N LYS A 102 12.37 5.04 12.61
CA LYS A 102 12.30 3.91 13.54
C LYS A 102 12.87 4.26 14.93
N ALA A 103 13.94 5.03 14.99
CA ALA A 103 14.53 5.46 16.26
C ALA A 103 13.59 6.36 17.09
N GLN A 104 12.70 7.12 16.42
CA GLN A 104 11.69 7.96 17.09
C GLN A 104 10.46 7.14 17.55
N ALA A 105 10.19 6.01 16.90
CA ALA A 105 9.00 5.18 17.14
C ALA A 105 9.21 4.01 18.10
N THR A 106 10.26 4.01 18.92
CA THR A 106 10.58 2.90 19.87
C THR A 106 9.49 2.65 20.92
N HIS A 107 8.61 3.63 21.13
CA HIS A 107 7.46 3.56 22.02
C HIS A 107 6.22 2.91 21.39
N VAL A 108 6.23 2.67 20.07
CA VAL A 108 5.12 2.06 19.32
C VAL A 108 5.30 0.54 19.30
N SER A 109 4.29 -0.19 19.77
CA SER A 109 4.28 -1.65 19.67
C SER A 109 4.11 -2.08 18.21
N ILE A 110 4.92 -3.06 17.79
CA ILE A 110 4.83 -3.70 16.48
C ILE A 110 4.30 -5.14 16.55
N GLU A 111 3.88 -5.57 17.74
CA GLU A 111 3.30 -6.90 17.94
C GLU A 111 1.94 -7.02 17.25
N PRO A 112 1.60 -8.18 16.65
CA PRO A 112 0.28 -8.41 16.11
C PRO A 112 -0.80 -8.16 17.16
N ALA A 113 -1.76 -7.29 16.83
CA ALA A 113 -2.93 -7.07 17.66
C ALA A 113 -3.86 -8.28 17.56
N LEU A 114 -3.85 -9.12 18.60
CA LEU A 114 -4.71 -10.30 18.69
C LEU A 114 -6.18 -9.87 18.86
N GLY A 115 -7.10 -10.64 18.26
CA GLY A 115 -8.54 -10.45 18.44
C GLY A 115 -9.21 -9.41 17.53
N LEU A 116 -8.49 -8.82 16.56
CA LEU A 116 -9.04 -7.87 15.58
C LEU A 116 -9.47 -8.52 14.25
N GLY A 117 -9.36 -9.84 14.11
CA GLY A 117 -9.56 -10.58 12.86
C GLY A 117 -11.01 -10.73 12.38
N GLY A 118 -11.96 -10.01 12.99
CA GLY A 118 -13.39 -10.17 12.72
C GLY A 118 -13.94 -11.56 13.05
N ALA A 119 -15.22 -11.79 12.74
CA ALA A 119 -15.80 -13.11 12.86
C ALA A 119 -15.32 -14.01 11.71
N ALA A 120 -15.03 -15.27 12.01
CA ALA A 120 -14.70 -16.26 10.98
C ALA A 120 -15.98 -16.71 10.25
N PRO A 121 -15.95 -16.88 8.92
CA PRO A 121 -17.09 -17.44 8.21
C PRO A 121 -17.26 -18.91 8.57
N GLU A 122 -18.51 -19.35 8.74
CA GLU A 122 -18.83 -20.77 8.84
C GLU A 122 -18.50 -21.46 7.51
N ARG A 123 -17.69 -22.53 7.57
CA ARG A 123 -17.23 -23.23 6.39
C ARG A 123 -17.90 -24.59 6.29
N ASP A 124 -18.69 -24.78 5.24
CA ASP A 124 -19.23 -26.08 4.85
C ASP A 124 -18.29 -26.71 3.81
N PRO A 125 -17.63 -27.85 4.08
CA PRO A 125 -16.69 -28.46 3.14
C PRO A 125 -17.36 -28.99 1.86
N GLN A 126 -18.69 -29.09 1.82
CA GLN A 126 -19.43 -29.60 0.66
C GLN A 126 -19.82 -28.52 -0.35
N ARG A 127 -19.64 -27.23 -0.02
CA ARG A 127 -19.99 -26.11 -0.91
C ARG A 127 -19.07 -24.90 -0.76
N PRO A 128 -18.94 -24.05 -1.79
CA PRO A 128 -18.26 -22.77 -1.66
C PRO A 128 -18.96 -21.83 -0.65
N VAL A 129 -18.18 -20.94 -0.05
CA VAL A 129 -18.68 -19.80 0.75
C VAL A 129 -19.39 -18.82 -0.19
N THR A 130 -20.59 -18.37 0.19
CA THR A 130 -21.39 -17.41 -0.58
C THR A 130 -21.44 -16.05 0.09
N SER A 131 -21.82 -15.00 -0.65
CA SER A 131 -22.09 -13.68 -0.07
C SER A 131 -23.18 -13.72 1.01
N GLY A 132 -24.13 -14.66 0.91
CA GLY A 132 -25.15 -14.89 1.93
C GLY A 132 -24.58 -15.42 3.25
N ASP A 133 -23.55 -16.26 3.19
CA ASP A 133 -22.86 -16.76 4.39
C ASP A 133 -22.06 -15.64 5.07
N ILE A 134 -21.39 -14.80 4.28
CA ILE A 134 -20.66 -13.62 4.78
C ILE A 134 -21.61 -12.60 5.43
N ASN A 135 -22.76 -12.32 4.80
CA ASN A 135 -23.75 -11.40 5.39
C ASN A 135 -24.34 -11.93 6.71
N LYS A 136 -24.57 -13.25 6.81
CA LYS A 136 -25.01 -13.87 8.07
C LYS A 136 -23.93 -13.78 9.15
N MET A 137 -22.67 -14.02 8.78
CA MET A 137 -21.52 -13.86 9.67
C MET A 137 -21.43 -12.43 10.21
N PHE A 138 -21.54 -11.40 9.36
CA PHE A 138 -21.53 -10.01 9.82
C PHE A 138 -22.72 -9.67 10.72
N ALA A 139 -23.93 -10.12 10.38
CA ALA A 139 -25.11 -9.90 11.23
C ALA A 139 -24.96 -10.57 12.61
N ALA A 140 -24.36 -11.76 12.66
CA ALA A 140 -24.08 -12.45 13.91
C ALA A 140 -22.97 -11.76 14.73
N ALA A 141 -21.94 -11.23 14.07
CA ALA A 141 -20.85 -10.50 14.71
C ALA A 141 -21.31 -9.16 15.29
N ASP A 142 -22.11 -8.39 14.55
CA ASP A 142 -22.66 -7.09 14.98
C ASP A 142 -23.57 -7.25 16.22
N ALA A 143 -24.36 -8.33 16.26
CA ALA A 143 -25.17 -8.69 17.41
C ALA A 143 -24.36 -9.02 18.68
N GLN A 144 -23.07 -9.38 18.54
CA GLN A 144 -22.16 -9.65 19.67
C GLN A 144 -21.38 -8.41 20.12
N THR A 145 -21.22 -7.40 19.26
CA THR A 145 -20.53 -6.14 19.56
C THR A 145 -21.45 -4.99 20.01
N ALA A 146 -22.77 -5.19 19.96
CA ALA A 146 -23.79 -4.19 20.33
C ALA A 146 -24.14 -4.14 21.85
N LEU A 147 -23.19 -4.45 22.74
CA LEU A 147 -23.33 -4.29 24.21
C LEU A 147 -22.41 -3.18 24.74
#